data_AF-A0A7R9QST1-F1
#
_entry.id   AF-A0A7R9QST1-F1
#
_cell.length_a   1.000
_cell.length_b   1.000
_cell.length_c   1.000
_cell.angle_alpha   90.00
_cell.angle_beta   90.00
_cell.angle_gamma   90.00
#
_symmetry.space_group_name_H-M   'P 1'
#
loop_
_entity.id
_entity.type
_entity.pdbx_description
1 polymer ?
#
loop_
_entity_poly.entity_id
_entity_poly.type
_entity_poly.pdbx_seq_one_letter_code
_entity_poly.pdbx_strand_id
1 'polypeptide(L)'
;MSNSGSQVLDNSFHYNFEPFFTIQPNVETRRQQLKAWRQLIVDYYESTNEHILDVNQAINDPLFKNNKISRQLSLDSIRVILNDLHSNGVIEWMDKKQDKCYVYWKRPEEWAQLIHKWVEDKALNSTVCTFYEIVSGDDTVGYPFHGLNEEILIKALKCLESDGKAVLMNFDNNSGPFGQTFISDDFFLSMVGASAAVCNTLCRILVGHLKDLTTYKICCLPLSCLATILVVSLPLTPYTHRMVYAVCVVSAVGIVGSQYALMPSAITEAFGERFAAIIIGLVYMSTVIADIAGAFASQHLTDTLGWSGMIGMVGICAFIDFLITFLLPNNQHLKLKKRLVNRDIKSMKTKTCDEKPCAIGVYTCNTNTTANTMTTRRTSIPKPSLFRTCDYITEA
;
A
#
# COMPACT_ATOMS: atom_id res chain seq x y z
N MET A 1 17.76 7.47 -34.24
CA MET A 1 17.23 8.82 -34.54
C MET A 1 18.22 9.92 -34.11
N SER A 2 19.53 9.74 -34.29
CA SER A 2 20.57 10.58 -33.65
C SER A 2 21.18 11.68 -34.55
N ASN A 3 20.52 12.06 -35.65
CA ASN A 3 21.12 12.97 -36.65
C ASN A 3 20.32 14.27 -36.89
N SER A 4 19.13 14.42 -36.31
CA SER A 4 18.24 15.56 -36.61
C SER A 4 18.71 16.85 -35.92
N GLY A 5 18.96 16.82 -34.61
CA GLY A 5 19.35 18.01 -33.83
C GLY A 5 20.69 18.59 -34.23
N SER A 6 21.69 17.74 -34.49
CA SER A 6 23.01 18.19 -34.97
C SER A 6 22.93 18.87 -36.35
N GLN A 7 22.03 18.43 -37.22
CA GLN A 7 21.81 19.06 -38.53
C GLN A 7 21.17 20.45 -38.40
N VAL A 8 20.23 20.64 -37.46
CA VAL A 8 19.62 21.95 -37.20
C VAL A 8 20.67 22.95 -36.73
N LEU A 9 21.54 22.54 -35.79
CA LEU A 9 22.64 23.38 -35.33
C LEU A 9 23.60 23.73 -36.47
N ASP A 10 24.00 22.73 -37.27
CA ASP A 10 24.95 22.90 -38.36
C ASP A 10 24.44 23.81 -39.49
N ASN A 11 23.14 23.79 -39.76
CA ASN A 11 22.50 24.62 -40.78
C ASN A 11 22.30 26.07 -40.33
N SER A 12 22.42 26.37 -39.03
CA SER A 12 22.30 27.72 -38.51
C SER A 12 23.57 28.52 -38.75
N PHE A 13 23.47 29.60 -39.54
CA PHE A 13 24.59 30.52 -39.79
C PHE A 13 25.18 31.08 -38.48
N HIS A 14 24.32 31.42 -37.51
CA HIS A 14 24.75 31.98 -36.23
C HIS A 14 25.56 30.98 -35.39
N TYR A 15 25.23 29.70 -35.45
CA TYR A 15 25.93 28.65 -34.70
C TYR A 15 27.37 28.43 -35.19
N ASN A 16 27.68 28.75 -36.45
CA ASN A 16 29.04 28.68 -37.00
C ASN A 16 29.79 30.03 -36.92
N PHE A 17 29.20 31.06 -36.30
CA PHE A 17 29.80 32.37 -36.15
C PHE A 17 30.46 32.52 -34.77
N GLU A 18 31.79 32.58 -34.70
CA GLU A 18 32.53 32.58 -33.42
C GLU A 18 32.07 33.63 -32.39
N PRO A 19 31.81 34.91 -32.76
CA PRO A 19 31.34 35.92 -31.80
C PRO A 19 29.99 35.58 -31.17
N PHE A 20 29.22 34.66 -31.75
CA PHE A 20 27.91 34.25 -31.23
C PHE A 20 28.01 33.55 -29.86
N PHE A 21 29.14 32.90 -29.56
CA PHE A 21 29.41 32.21 -28.29
C PHE A 21 29.96 33.15 -27.20
N THR A 22 30.00 34.46 -27.46
CA THR A 22 30.42 35.46 -26.47
C THR A 22 29.34 36.52 -26.34
N ILE A 23 28.84 36.76 -25.13
CA ILE A 23 27.79 37.75 -24.88
C ILE A 23 28.28 39.14 -25.29
N GLN A 24 27.57 39.76 -26.23
CA GLN A 24 27.99 41.02 -26.81
C GLN A 24 27.86 42.18 -25.81
N PRO A 25 28.85 43.11 -25.74
CA PRO A 25 28.81 44.23 -24.80
C PRO A 25 27.78 45.28 -25.20
N ASN A 26 27.56 45.46 -26.51
CA ASN A 26 26.56 46.39 -27.04
C ASN A 26 25.14 45.84 -26.81
N VAL A 27 24.27 46.66 -26.23
CA VAL A 27 22.90 46.28 -25.85
C VAL A 27 22.06 45.84 -27.05
N GLU A 28 22.13 46.56 -28.18
CA GLU A 28 21.32 46.27 -29.35
C GLU A 28 21.80 45.00 -30.06
N THR A 29 23.13 44.83 -30.16
CA THR A 29 23.72 43.60 -30.69
C THR A 29 23.42 42.40 -29.79
N ARG A 30 23.49 42.58 -28.46
CA ARG A 30 23.13 41.54 -27.48
C ARG A 30 21.66 41.16 -27.64
N ARG A 31 20.76 42.12 -27.82
CA ARG A 31 19.33 41.84 -28.03
C ARG A 31 19.09 40.96 -29.26
N GLN A 32 19.78 41.24 -30.36
CA GLN A 32 19.70 40.40 -31.57
C GLN A 32 20.34 39.02 -31.36
N GLN A 33 21.47 38.96 -30.65
CA GLN A 33 22.12 37.72 -30.28
C GLN A 33 21.21 36.83 -29.43
N LEU A 34 20.58 37.37 -28.38
CA LEU A 34 19.65 36.63 -27.53
C LEU A 34 18.45 36.14 -28.32
N LYS A 35 17.90 36.98 -29.22
CA LYS A 35 16.82 36.56 -30.13
C LYS A 35 17.22 35.36 -30.99
N ALA A 36 18.43 35.36 -31.54
CA ALA A 36 18.95 34.25 -32.33
C ALA A 36 19.19 32.99 -31.47
N TRP A 37 19.66 33.13 -30.23
CA TRP A 37 19.76 32.01 -29.28
C TRP A 37 18.40 31.40 -28.95
N ARG A 38 17.37 32.23 -28.72
CA ARG A 38 16.01 31.73 -28.47
C ARG A 38 15.51 30.84 -29.61
N GLN A 39 15.67 31.30 -30.85
CA GLN A 39 15.25 30.53 -32.03
C GLN A 39 16.04 29.21 -32.13
N LEU A 40 17.36 29.28 -31.97
CA LEU A 40 18.22 28.09 -32.07
C LEU A 40 17.89 27.03 -31.02
N ILE A 41 17.63 27.45 -29.77
CA ILE A 41 17.25 26.54 -28.68
C ILE A 41 15.90 25.89 -28.99
N VAL A 42 14.91 26.68 -29.41
CA VAL A 42 13.58 26.17 -29.77
C VAL A 42 13.66 25.15 -30.91
N ASP A 43 14.36 25.48 -32.00
CA ASP A 43 14.49 24.60 -33.16
C ASP A 43 15.23 23.30 -32.81
N TYR A 44 16.24 23.39 -31.93
CA TYR A 44 16.98 22.22 -31.46
C TYR A 44 16.09 21.27 -30.66
N TYR A 45 15.41 21.78 -29.63
CA TYR A 45 14.55 20.97 -28.77
C TYR A 45 13.31 20.43 -29.50
N GLU A 46 12.78 21.16 -30.48
CA GLU A 46 11.73 20.65 -31.37
C GLU A 46 12.23 19.44 -32.18
N SER A 47 13.46 19.49 -32.69
CA SER A 47 14.02 18.41 -33.52
C SER A 47 14.43 17.15 -32.74
N THR A 48 14.77 17.31 -31.45
CA THR A 48 15.10 16.19 -30.56
C THR A 48 13.87 15.65 -29.83
N ASN A 49 12.75 16.41 -29.83
CA ASN A 49 11.55 16.14 -29.06
C ASN A 49 11.82 16.02 -27.55
N GLU A 50 12.85 16.73 -27.07
CA GLU A 50 13.17 16.83 -25.64
C GLU A 50 12.58 18.12 -25.07
N HIS A 51 12.10 18.07 -23.83
CA HIS A 51 11.46 19.23 -23.19
C HIS A 51 12.18 19.73 -21.95
N ILE A 52 13.24 19.04 -21.51
CA ILE A 52 13.90 19.28 -20.23
C ILE A 52 15.34 19.70 -20.49
N LEU A 53 15.74 20.84 -19.94
CA LEU A 53 17.10 21.33 -19.95
C LEU A 53 17.65 21.34 -18.52
N ASP A 54 18.75 20.63 -18.31
CA ASP A 54 19.54 20.68 -17.07
C ASP A 54 20.72 21.64 -17.27
N VAL A 55 20.77 22.72 -16.48
CA VAL A 55 21.73 23.82 -16.66
C VAL A 55 23.17 23.36 -16.44
N ASN A 56 23.40 22.40 -15.55
CA ASN A 56 24.75 21.91 -15.24
C ASN A 56 25.27 20.96 -16.32
N GLN A 57 24.37 20.19 -16.93
CA GLN A 57 24.72 19.27 -18.02
C GLN A 57 24.81 19.99 -19.38
N ALA A 58 24.04 21.05 -19.55
CA ALA A 58 23.98 21.88 -20.76
C ALA A 58 25.36 22.39 -21.23
N ILE A 59 26.32 22.57 -20.33
CA ILE A 59 27.70 22.98 -20.67
C ILE A 59 28.31 22.05 -21.72
N ASN A 60 28.08 20.75 -21.59
CA ASN A 60 28.67 19.73 -22.45
C ASN A 60 27.77 19.35 -23.64
N ASP A 61 26.57 19.93 -23.68
CA ASP A 61 25.61 19.70 -24.75
C ASP A 61 26.11 20.32 -26.07
N PRO A 62 26.01 19.60 -27.21
CA PRO A 62 26.22 20.16 -28.53
C PRO A 62 25.53 21.52 -28.76
N LEU A 63 24.39 21.79 -28.12
CA LEU A 63 23.68 23.07 -28.23
C LEU A 63 24.53 24.28 -27.81
N PHE A 64 25.35 24.14 -26.77
CA PHE A 64 26.16 25.23 -26.20
C PHE A 64 27.66 25.09 -26.44
N LYS A 65 28.07 23.98 -27.08
CA LYS A 65 29.46 23.65 -27.41
C LYS A 65 29.62 23.26 -28.89
N ASN A 66 30.22 24.15 -29.66
CA ASN A 66 30.54 23.88 -31.05
C ASN A 66 32.01 23.47 -31.21
N ASN A 67 32.23 22.16 -31.43
CA ASN A 67 33.56 21.60 -31.65
C ASN A 67 34.19 22.02 -32.98
N LYS A 68 33.41 22.39 -34.01
CA LYS A 68 33.94 22.77 -35.34
C LYS A 68 34.71 24.08 -35.30
N ILE A 69 34.20 25.05 -34.54
CA ILE A 69 34.84 26.36 -34.34
C ILE A 69 35.60 26.46 -33.02
N SER A 70 35.66 25.37 -32.24
CA SER A 70 36.31 25.32 -30.92
C SER A 70 35.84 26.44 -29.97
N ARG A 71 34.51 26.64 -29.90
CA ARG A 71 33.87 27.62 -29.00
C ARG A 71 32.81 26.96 -28.12
N GLN A 72 32.68 27.48 -26.91
CA GLN A 72 31.76 27.00 -25.89
C GLN A 72 31.29 28.18 -25.04
N LEU A 73 30.01 28.20 -24.66
CA LEU A 73 29.48 29.19 -23.74
C LEU A 73 29.87 28.89 -22.28
N SER A 74 30.13 29.94 -21.50
CA SER A 74 30.28 29.81 -20.05
C SER A 74 28.91 29.64 -19.37
N LEU A 75 28.89 29.03 -18.18
CA LEU A 75 27.68 28.90 -17.37
C LEU A 75 26.96 30.23 -17.13
N ASP A 76 27.72 31.30 -16.85
CA ASP A 76 27.14 32.62 -16.63
C ASP A 76 26.46 33.15 -17.90
N SER A 77 27.04 32.89 -19.07
CA SER A 77 26.44 33.26 -20.36
C SER A 77 25.18 32.47 -20.65
N ILE A 78 25.18 31.16 -20.35
CA ILE A 78 23.98 30.30 -20.48
C ILE A 78 22.87 30.82 -19.57
N ARG A 79 23.17 31.17 -18.32
CA ARG A 79 22.18 31.75 -17.39
C ARG A 79 21.60 33.07 -17.90
N VAL A 80 22.42 33.93 -18.51
CA VAL A 80 21.92 35.18 -19.15
C VAL A 80 20.94 34.85 -20.28
N ILE A 81 21.25 33.87 -21.11
CA ILE A 81 20.37 33.41 -22.20
C ILE A 81 19.06 32.84 -21.60
N LEU A 82 19.15 31.92 -20.64
CA LEU A 82 17.97 31.31 -20.01
C LEU A 82 17.07 32.33 -19.32
N ASN A 83 17.63 33.35 -18.65
CA ASN A 83 16.84 34.42 -18.05
C ASN A 83 16.05 35.23 -19.10
N ASP A 84 16.64 35.45 -20.28
CA ASP A 84 15.94 36.07 -21.41
C ASP A 84 14.84 35.14 -21.97
N LEU A 85 15.10 33.83 -22.12
CA LEU A 85 14.06 32.86 -22.50
C LEU A 85 12.89 32.85 -21.51
N HIS A 86 13.17 32.91 -20.21
CA HIS A 86 12.15 32.91 -19.16
C HIS A 86 11.29 34.17 -19.24
N SER A 87 11.92 35.33 -19.44
CA SER A 87 11.21 36.61 -19.58
C SER A 87 10.29 36.65 -20.81
N ASN A 88 10.57 35.84 -21.83
CA ASN A 88 9.74 35.70 -23.04
C ASN A 88 8.72 34.54 -22.94
N GLY A 89 8.69 33.80 -21.82
CA GLY A 89 7.79 32.66 -21.63
C GLY A 89 8.11 31.44 -22.49
N VAL A 90 9.38 31.29 -22.91
CA VAL A 90 9.87 30.12 -23.66
C VAL A 90 10.30 29.01 -22.72
N ILE A 91 10.73 29.36 -21.50
CA ILE A 91 11.09 28.38 -20.48
C ILE A 91 10.34 28.62 -19.18
N GLU A 92 10.14 27.55 -18.43
CA GLU A 92 9.61 27.56 -17.07
C GLU A 92 10.54 26.79 -16.15
N TRP A 93 10.96 27.41 -15.05
CA TRP A 93 11.85 26.78 -14.07
C TRP A 93 11.10 25.73 -13.24
N MET A 94 11.69 24.55 -13.07
CA MET A 94 11.13 23.50 -12.22
C MET A 94 11.38 23.78 -10.73
N ASP A 95 12.55 24.33 -10.43
CA ASP A 95 13.05 24.51 -9.07
C ASP A 95 13.32 25.97 -8.74
N LYS A 96 13.16 26.33 -7.45
CA LYS A 96 13.58 27.64 -6.92
C LYS A 96 15.08 27.90 -7.08
N LYS A 97 15.88 26.83 -7.20
CA LYS A 97 17.33 26.90 -7.42
C LYS A 97 17.73 27.13 -8.88
N GLN A 98 16.78 27.03 -9.81
CA GLN A 98 17.00 27.22 -11.25
C GLN A 98 18.03 26.24 -11.85
N ASP A 99 18.01 24.98 -11.39
CA ASP A 99 18.91 23.94 -11.89
C ASP A 99 18.35 23.21 -13.13
N LYS A 100 17.02 23.12 -13.24
CA LYS A 100 16.30 22.50 -14.36
C LYS A 100 15.14 23.38 -14.85
N CYS A 101 14.91 23.40 -16.15
CA CYS A 101 13.78 24.09 -16.76
C CYS A 101 13.11 23.27 -17.86
N TYR A 102 11.82 23.54 -18.07
CA TYR A 102 11.09 23.12 -19.24
C TYR A 102 11.37 24.07 -20.40
N VAL A 103 11.56 23.54 -21.60
CA VAL A 103 11.69 24.29 -22.84
C VAL A 103 10.44 24.09 -23.69
N TYR A 104 9.79 25.20 -24.05
CA TYR A 104 8.57 25.23 -24.85
C TYR A 104 8.85 25.76 -26.24
N TRP A 105 8.82 24.88 -27.26
CA TRP A 105 8.70 25.32 -28.66
C TRP A 105 7.26 25.72 -29.02
N LYS A 106 6.30 25.11 -28.32
CA LYS A 106 4.89 25.51 -28.27
C LYS A 106 4.48 25.59 -26.82
N ARG A 107 3.72 26.62 -26.47
CA ARG A 107 3.26 26.83 -25.09
C ARG A 107 2.22 25.79 -24.69
N PRO A 108 2.10 25.45 -23.40
CA PRO A 108 1.06 24.54 -22.92
C PRO A 108 -0.36 24.94 -23.37
N GLU A 109 -0.65 26.24 -23.45
CA GLU A 109 -1.94 26.76 -23.90
C GLU A 109 -2.19 26.49 -25.41
N GLU A 110 -1.14 26.50 -26.22
CA GLU A 110 -1.24 26.16 -27.65
C GLU A 110 -1.45 24.66 -27.83
N TRP A 111 -0.76 23.84 -27.04
CA TRP A 111 -0.98 22.40 -27.01
C TRP A 111 -2.40 22.05 -26.58
N ALA A 112 -2.90 22.72 -25.55
CA ALA A 112 -4.27 22.59 -25.06
C ALA A 112 -5.29 22.82 -26.19
N GLN A 113 -5.11 23.89 -26.97
CA GLN A 113 -5.98 24.21 -28.10
C GLN A 113 -5.92 23.15 -29.21
N LEU A 114 -4.73 22.63 -29.54
CA LEU A 114 -4.57 21.58 -30.54
C LEU A 114 -5.24 20.27 -30.12
N ILE A 115 -5.09 19.90 -28.84
CA ILE A 115 -5.74 18.71 -28.27
C ILE A 115 -7.26 18.91 -28.28
N HIS A 116 -7.75 20.05 -27.83
CA HIS A 116 -9.19 20.35 -27.83
C HIS A 116 -9.79 20.27 -29.24
N LYS A 117 -9.09 20.83 -30.24
CA LYS A 117 -9.53 20.77 -31.62
C LYS A 117 -9.60 19.32 -32.13
N TRP A 118 -8.62 18.48 -31.79
CA TRP A 118 -8.67 17.06 -32.14
C TRP A 118 -9.85 16.34 -31.50
N VAL A 119 -10.16 16.62 -30.23
CA VAL A 119 -11.33 16.06 -29.53
C VAL A 119 -12.63 16.47 -30.24
N GLU A 120 -12.74 17.74 -30.67
CA GLU A 120 -13.89 18.23 -31.44
C GLU A 120 -13.99 17.53 -32.81
N ASP A 121 -12.89 17.45 -33.55
CA ASP A 121 -12.83 16.85 -34.89
C ASP A 121 -13.18 15.35 -34.85
N LYS A 122 -12.84 14.64 -33.76
CA LYS A 122 -13.16 13.22 -33.54
C LYS A 122 -14.49 12.98 -32.82
N ALA A 123 -15.22 14.04 -32.48
CA ALA A 123 -16.46 13.99 -31.72
C ALA A 123 -16.34 13.22 -30.38
N LEU A 124 -15.19 13.32 -29.72
CA LEU A 124 -14.89 12.72 -28.42
C LEU A 124 -15.34 13.62 -27.24
N ASN A 125 -16.19 14.60 -27.52
CA ASN A 125 -16.78 15.46 -26.50
C ASN A 125 -17.68 14.63 -25.58
N SER A 126 -17.37 14.61 -24.28
CA SER A 126 -18.04 13.80 -23.24
C SER A 126 -17.60 12.34 -23.13
N THR A 127 -16.52 11.93 -23.80
CA THR A 127 -15.90 10.62 -23.56
C THR A 127 -14.67 10.75 -22.67
N VAL A 128 -14.35 9.69 -21.93
CA VAL A 128 -13.10 9.61 -21.16
C VAL A 128 -12.00 9.15 -22.11
N CYS A 129 -10.87 9.87 -22.13
CA CYS A 129 -9.67 9.49 -22.86
C CYS A 129 -8.49 9.34 -21.88
N THR A 130 -7.68 8.32 -22.12
CA THR A 130 -6.43 8.10 -21.38
C THR A 130 -5.30 8.93 -21.97
N PHE A 131 -4.24 9.19 -21.20
CA PHE A 131 -3.05 9.89 -21.73
C PHE A 131 -2.39 9.10 -22.87
N TYR A 132 -2.41 7.77 -22.81
CA TYR A 132 -1.90 6.92 -23.88
C TYR A 132 -2.65 7.15 -25.20
N GLU A 133 -3.98 7.24 -25.18
CA GLU A 133 -4.77 7.48 -26.39
C GLU A 133 -4.46 8.84 -27.03
N ILE A 134 -4.12 9.86 -26.22
CA ILE A 134 -3.81 11.21 -26.68
C ILE A 134 -2.39 11.30 -27.27
N VAL A 135 -1.41 10.63 -26.66
CA VAL A 135 0.01 10.77 -27.05
C VAL A 135 0.45 9.68 -28.01
N SER A 136 -0.09 8.48 -27.87
CA SER A 136 0.39 7.27 -28.53
C SER A 136 -0.72 6.46 -29.20
N GLY A 137 -1.96 6.95 -29.21
CA GLY A 137 -3.08 6.30 -29.86
C GLY A 137 -2.98 6.37 -31.38
N ASP A 138 -3.50 5.35 -32.06
CA ASP A 138 -3.51 5.26 -33.53
C ASP A 138 -4.26 6.44 -34.18
N ASP A 139 -5.26 6.99 -33.49
CA ASP A 139 -6.07 8.15 -33.93
C ASP A 139 -5.32 9.49 -33.92
N THR A 140 -4.15 9.53 -33.29
CA THR A 140 -3.33 10.75 -33.12
C THR A 140 -2.12 10.77 -34.06
N VAL A 141 -1.89 9.70 -34.81
CA VAL A 141 -0.81 9.61 -35.80
C VAL A 141 -0.99 10.67 -36.88
N GLY A 142 -0.05 11.62 -36.93
CA GLY A 142 -0.09 12.77 -37.84
C GLY A 142 -0.43 14.11 -37.17
N TYR A 143 -0.87 14.09 -35.91
CA TYR A 143 -1.00 15.31 -35.12
C TYR A 143 0.34 15.70 -34.47
N PRO A 144 0.60 17.01 -34.30
CA PRO A 144 1.87 17.49 -33.77
C PRO A 144 2.11 17.13 -32.29
N PHE A 145 1.06 16.75 -31.55
CA PHE A 145 1.14 16.32 -30.16
C PHE A 145 1.33 14.80 -30.00
N HIS A 146 1.41 14.05 -31.10
CA HIS A 146 1.75 12.63 -31.04
C HIS A 146 3.19 12.45 -30.56
N GLY A 147 3.39 11.66 -29.51
CA GLY A 147 4.68 11.51 -28.84
C GLY A 147 5.09 12.70 -27.96
N LEU A 148 4.16 13.59 -27.61
CA LEU A 148 4.39 14.66 -26.64
C LEU A 148 4.76 14.10 -25.27
N ASN A 149 5.71 14.75 -24.58
CA ASN A 149 6.06 14.35 -23.22
C ASN A 149 4.88 14.51 -22.26
N GLU A 150 4.67 13.49 -21.41
CA GLU A 150 3.54 13.40 -20.49
C GLU A 150 3.46 14.57 -19.50
N GLU A 151 4.59 15.10 -19.03
CA GLU A 151 4.62 16.24 -18.11
C GLU A 151 4.09 17.52 -18.78
N ILE A 152 4.40 17.70 -20.07
CA ILE A 152 3.90 18.82 -20.86
C ILE A 152 2.43 18.63 -21.23
N LEU A 153 2.03 17.39 -21.54
CA LEU A 153 0.63 17.06 -21.75
C LEU A 153 -0.19 17.41 -20.51
N ILE A 154 0.23 17.00 -19.32
CA ILE A 154 -0.49 17.30 -18.07
C ILE A 154 -0.63 18.82 -17.88
N LYS A 155 0.42 19.59 -18.18
CA LYS A 155 0.33 21.06 -18.14
C LYS A 155 -0.69 21.62 -19.13
N ALA A 156 -0.69 21.12 -20.37
CA ALA A 156 -1.66 21.53 -21.38
C ALA A 156 -3.11 21.16 -20.99
N LEU A 157 -3.33 19.95 -20.46
CA LEU A 157 -4.64 19.50 -20.00
C LEU A 157 -5.13 20.30 -18.79
N LYS A 158 -4.22 20.72 -17.89
CA LYS A 158 -4.56 21.64 -16.78
C LYS A 158 -5.03 23.00 -17.28
N CYS A 159 -4.50 23.50 -18.39
CA CYS A 159 -5.04 24.72 -19.02
C CYS A 159 -6.48 24.50 -19.50
N LEU A 160 -6.80 23.34 -20.10
CA LEU A 160 -8.18 23.00 -20.49
C LEU A 160 -9.10 22.83 -19.29
N GLU A 161 -8.58 22.32 -18.17
CA GLU A 161 -9.31 22.21 -16.91
C GLU A 161 -9.63 23.59 -16.31
N SER A 162 -8.67 24.52 -16.31
CA SER A 162 -8.93 25.89 -15.86
C SER A 162 -9.92 26.64 -16.75
N ASP A 163 -9.97 26.29 -18.05
CA ASP A 163 -10.97 26.79 -19.00
C ASP A 163 -12.36 26.14 -18.83
N GLY A 164 -12.48 25.10 -18.00
CA GLY A 164 -13.72 24.34 -17.81
C GLY A 164 -14.09 23.42 -18.98
N LYS A 165 -13.14 23.12 -19.88
CA LYS A 165 -13.34 22.30 -21.08
C LYS A 165 -13.00 20.82 -20.87
N ALA A 166 -12.20 20.51 -19.87
CA ALA A 166 -11.78 19.15 -19.51
C ALA A 166 -11.75 18.98 -17.99
N VAL A 167 -11.75 17.73 -17.52
CA VAL A 167 -11.53 17.39 -16.11
C VAL A 167 -10.46 16.30 -16.07
N LEU A 168 -9.39 16.53 -15.32
CA LEU A 168 -8.31 15.55 -15.22
C LEU A 168 -8.67 14.49 -14.16
N MET A 169 -8.91 13.25 -14.60
CA MET A 169 -9.20 12.14 -13.69
C MET A 169 -7.89 11.49 -13.23
N ASN A 170 -7.38 11.92 -12.07
CA ASN A 170 -6.21 11.29 -11.46
C ASN A 170 -6.62 10.00 -10.73
N PHE A 171 -6.29 8.84 -11.29
CA PHE A 171 -6.46 7.57 -10.61
C PHE A 171 -5.39 7.33 -9.51
N ASP A 172 -4.26 8.05 -9.49
CA ASP A 172 -3.12 7.63 -8.68
C ASP A 172 -2.97 8.31 -7.31
N ASN A 173 -3.60 9.47 -7.06
CA ASN A 173 -3.40 10.17 -5.77
C ASN A 173 -4.48 9.90 -4.73
N ASN A 174 -5.54 9.15 -5.06
CA ASN A 174 -6.61 8.85 -4.08
C ASN A 174 -7.18 7.43 -4.15
N SER A 175 -6.73 6.60 -5.11
CA SER A 175 -7.21 5.21 -5.28
C SER A 175 -6.27 4.16 -4.68
N GLY A 176 -5.06 4.56 -4.28
CA GLY A 176 -4.13 3.68 -3.58
C GLY A 176 -4.57 3.43 -2.13
N PRO A 177 -4.16 2.30 -1.51
CA PRO A 177 -4.36 2.05 -0.09
C PRO A 177 -3.90 3.24 0.77
N PHE A 178 -4.60 3.51 1.89
CA PHE A 178 -4.39 4.67 2.77
C PHE A 178 -2.93 5.13 2.94
N GLY A 179 -1.98 4.22 3.18
CA GLY A 179 -0.57 4.57 3.35
C GLY A 179 0.10 5.23 2.14
N GLN A 180 -0.32 4.90 0.92
CA GLN A 180 0.22 5.48 -0.32
C GLN A 180 -0.31 6.89 -0.59
N THR A 181 -1.40 7.30 0.07
CA THR A 181 -1.97 8.64 -0.13
C THR A 181 -1.07 9.77 0.40
N PHE A 182 -0.15 9.48 1.32
CA PHE A 182 0.77 10.47 1.90
C PHE A 182 2.23 9.99 2.00
N ILE A 183 2.53 8.71 1.74
CA ILE A 183 3.89 8.16 1.72
C ILE A 183 4.20 7.68 0.31
N SER A 184 5.10 8.37 -0.39
CA SER A 184 5.56 8.03 -1.74
C SER A 184 6.76 7.07 -1.77
N ASP A 185 7.27 6.65 -0.61
CA ASP A 185 8.44 5.78 -0.47
C ASP A 185 7.98 4.31 -0.42
N ASP A 186 7.94 3.65 -1.58
CA ASP A 186 7.50 2.26 -1.72
C ASP A 186 8.41 1.27 -0.97
N PHE A 187 9.71 1.58 -0.85
CA PHE A 187 10.64 0.77 -0.08
C PHE A 187 10.29 0.82 1.41
N PHE A 188 9.97 2.02 1.92
CA PHE A 188 9.49 2.17 3.29
C PHE A 188 8.17 1.41 3.52
N LEU A 189 7.19 1.54 2.64
CA LEU A 189 5.91 0.81 2.76
C LEU A 189 6.11 -0.72 2.72
N SER A 190 7.02 -1.21 1.89
CA SER A 190 7.38 -2.63 1.83
C SER A 190 8.04 -3.11 3.12
N MET A 191 8.91 -2.29 3.73
CA MET A 191 9.54 -2.58 5.02
C MET A 191 8.51 -2.61 6.17
N VAL A 192 7.52 -1.72 6.15
CA VAL A 192 6.38 -1.75 7.09
C VAL A 192 5.60 -3.05 6.93
N GLY A 193 5.32 -3.47 5.70
CA GLY A 193 4.65 -4.75 5.42
C GLY A 193 5.43 -5.97 5.94
N ALA A 194 6.75 -6.02 5.68
CA ALA A 194 7.60 -7.08 6.19
C ALA A 194 7.65 -7.11 7.73
N SER A 195 7.77 -5.93 8.35
CA SER A 195 7.79 -5.80 9.82
C SER A 195 6.44 -6.22 10.43
N ALA A 196 5.33 -5.89 9.77
CA ALA A 196 3.99 -6.29 10.19
C ALA A 196 3.81 -7.82 10.13
N ALA A 197 4.35 -8.50 9.12
CA ALA A 197 4.29 -9.96 9.02
C ALA A 197 5.10 -10.65 10.14
N VAL A 198 6.29 -10.13 10.47
CA VAL A 198 7.09 -10.62 11.60
C VAL A 198 6.36 -10.40 12.92
N CYS A 199 5.83 -9.18 13.13
CA CYS A 199 5.08 -8.82 14.33
C CYS A 199 3.83 -9.71 14.50
N ASN A 200 3.06 -9.94 13.44
CA ASN A 200 1.91 -10.85 13.43
C ASN A 200 2.27 -12.25 13.96
N THR A 201 3.36 -12.82 13.45
CA THR A 201 3.83 -14.13 13.87
C THR A 201 4.23 -14.15 15.35
N LEU A 202 5.00 -13.16 15.81
CA LEU A 202 5.45 -13.07 17.20
C LEU A 202 4.28 -12.85 18.16
N CYS A 203 3.37 -11.92 17.86
CA CYS A 203 2.19 -11.64 18.68
C CYS A 203 1.28 -12.85 18.81
N ARG A 204 1.05 -13.61 17.72
CA ARG A 204 0.28 -14.87 17.76
C ARG A 204 0.85 -15.88 18.76
N ILE A 205 2.17 -16.09 18.74
CA ILE A 205 2.83 -17.04 19.64
C ILE A 205 2.74 -16.56 21.08
N LEU A 206 3.02 -15.27 21.33
CA LEU A 206 3.00 -14.68 22.66
C LEU A 206 1.60 -14.71 23.28
N VAL A 207 0.58 -14.33 22.53
CA VAL A 207 -0.81 -14.31 22.98
C VAL A 207 -1.36 -15.74 23.14
N GLY A 208 -0.97 -16.68 22.28
CA GLY A 208 -1.28 -18.09 22.43
C GLY A 208 -0.75 -18.65 23.75
N HIS A 209 0.53 -18.41 24.05
CA HIS A 209 1.14 -18.79 25.32
C HIS A 209 0.46 -18.10 26.52
N LEU A 210 0.14 -16.81 26.40
CA LEU A 210 -0.57 -16.07 27.46
C LEU A 210 -1.96 -16.67 27.73
N LYS A 211 -2.67 -17.09 26.67
CA LYS A 211 -3.98 -17.72 26.78
C LYS A 211 -3.92 -19.11 27.41
N ASP A 212 -2.82 -19.85 27.27
CA ASP A 212 -2.65 -21.12 28.00
C ASP A 212 -2.51 -20.93 29.52
N LEU A 213 -2.14 -19.72 29.96
CA LEU A 213 -1.99 -19.37 31.38
C LEU A 213 -3.19 -18.61 31.95
N THR A 214 -4.02 -18.00 31.11
CA THR A 214 -5.07 -17.06 31.51
C THR A 214 -6.39 -17.34 30.82
N THR A 215 -7.42 -16.53 31.07
CA THR A 215 -8.71 -16.69 30.38
C THR A 215 -8.75 -15.89 29.08
N TYR A 216 -9.62 -16.30 28.15
CA TYR A 216 -9.87 -15.57 26.90
C TYR A 216 -10.10 -14.06 27.12
N LYS A 217 -10.90 -13.71 28.14
CA LYS A 217 -11.21 -12.31 28.45
C LYS A 217 -9.97 -11.50 28.83
N ILE A 218 -9.10 -12.05 29.66
CA ILE A 218 -7.87 -11.37 30.13
C ILE A 218 -6.91 -11.11 28.97
N CYS A 219 -6.85 -12.02 27.99
CA CYS A 219 -6.06 -11.84 26.77
C CYS A 219 -6.71 -10.84 25.80
N CYS A 220 -8.00 -10.97 25.53
CA CYS A 220 -8.67 -10.24 24.43
C CYS A 220 -9.01 -8.78 24.79
N LEU A 221 -9.28 -8.48 26.07
CA LEU A 221 -9.66 -7.13 26.50
C LEU A 221 -8.58 -6.05 26.27
N PRO A 222 -7.30 -6.24 26.68
CA PRO A 222 -6.26 -5.25 26.39
C PRO A 222 -5.96 -5.14 24.90
N LEU A 223 -6.06 -6.25 24.15
CA LEU A 223 -5.86 -6.27 22.70
C LEU A 223 -6.93 -5.47 21.95
N SER A 224 -8.21 -5.66 22.26
CA SER A 224 -9.33 -4.90 21.65
C SER A 224 -9.28 -3.41 22.02
N CYS A 225 -8.90 -3.07 23.26
CA CYS A 225 -8.67 -1.68 23.66
C CYS A 225 -7.57 -1.03 22.82
N LEU A 226 -6.41 -1.70 22.71
CA LEU A 226 -5.28 -1.19 21.94
C LEU A 226 -5.61 -1.08 20.44
N ALA A 227 -6.31 -2.07 19.88
CA ALA A 227 -6.78 -2.02 18.48
C ALA A 227 -7.68 -0.81 18.22
N THR A 228 -8.62 -0.52 19.13
CA THR A 228 -9.51 0.63 19.02
C THR A 228 -8.73 1.95 19.02
N ILE A 229 -7.78 2.10 19.96
CA ILE A 229 -6.93 3.29 20.03
C ILE A 229 -6.12 3.46 18.75
N LEU A 230 -5.51 2.39 18.26
CA LEU A 230 -4.68 2.42 17.05
C LEU A 230 -5.51 2.80 15.81
N VAL A 231 -6.66 2.17 15.60
CA VAL A 231 -7.54 2.45 14.44
C VAL A 231 -8.05 3.89 14.46
N VAL A 232 -8.51 4.38 15.62
CA VAL A 232 -9.00 5.77 15.75
C VAL A 232 -7.86 6.78 15.58
N SER A 233 -6.63 6.41 15.89
CA SER A 233 -5.45 7.27 15.71
C SER A 233 -4.91 7.32 14.26
N LEU A 234 -5.28 6.37 13.39
CA LEU A 234 -4.77 6.30 12.01
C LEU A 234 -5.01 7.57 11.17
N PRO A 235 -6.17 8.26 11.25
CA PRO A 235 -6.39 9.49 10.48
C PRO A 235 -5.45 10.65 10.87
N LEU A 236 -4.79 10.57 12.04
CA LEU A 236 -3.83 11.59 12.46
C LEU A 236 -2.42 11.35 11.88
N THR A 237 -2.13 10.14 11.36
CA THR A 237 -0.79 9.81 10.88
C THR A 237 -0.26 10.70 9.75
N PRO A 238 -1.09 11.21 8.81
CA PRO A 238 -0.61 12.13 7.76
C PRO A 238 -0.01 13.43 8.30
N TYR A 239 -0.46 13.90 9.47
CA TYR A 239 0.01 15.15 10.09
C TYR A 239 1.26 14.95 10.97
N THR A 240 1.75 13.72 11.07
CA THR A 240 2.84 13.35 11.97
C THR A 240 4.01 12.73 11.19
N HIS A 241 5.04 12.28 11.90
CA HIS A 241 6.17 11.61 11.28
C HIS A 241 5.78 10.23 10.72
N ARG A 242 6.27 9.88 9.53
CA ARG A 242 6.00 8.59 8.83
C ARG A 242 6.23 7.32 9.67
N MET A 243 7.08 7.38 10.70
CA MET A 243 7.31 6.25 11.61
C MET A 243 6.12 5.97 12.54
N VAL A 244 5.30 6.98 12.84
CA VAL A 244 4.08 6.80 13.63
C VAL A 244 3.11 5.90 12.87
N TYR A 245 2.94 6.14 11.56
CA TYR A 245 2.18 5.25 10.67
C TYR A 245 2.71 3.81 10.72
N ALA A 246 4.02 3.62 10.58
CA ALA A 246 4.64 2.29 10.63
C ALA A 246 4.34 1.56 11.95
N VAL A 247 4.52 2.23 13.09
CA VAL A 247 4.24 1.64 14.41
C VAL A 247 2.77 1.29 14.56
N CYS A 248 1.87 2.17 14.14
CA CYS A 248 0.43 1.94 14.20
C CYS A 248 0.02 0.72 13.36
N VAL A 249 0.48 0.63 12.11
CA VAL A 249 0.13 -0.47 11.20
C VAL A 249 0.72 -1.80 11.67
N VAL A 250 2.01 -1.83 12.02
CA VAL A 250 2.69 -3.04 12.50
C VAL A 250 2.00 -3.59 13.75
N SER A 251 1.67 -2.70 14.70
CA SER A 251 0.98 -3.09 15.94
C SER A 251 -0.45 -3.57 15.68
N ALA A 252 -1.20 -2.89 14.81
CA ALA A 252 -2.57 -3.26 14.47
C ALA A 252 -2.63 -4.65 13.82
N VAL A 253 -1.74 -4.93 12.86
CA VAL A 253 -1.64 -6.24 12.21
C VAL A 253 -1.25 -7.34 13.21
N GLY A 254 -0.37 -7.03 14.17
CA GLY A 254 -0.04 -7.93 15.28
C GLY A 254 -1.26 -8.32 16.13
N ILE A 255 -2.11 -7.35 16.45
CA ILE A 255 -3.31 -7.55 17.27
C ILE A 255 -4.37 -8.37 16.52
N VAL A 256 -4.69 -8.00 15.27
CA VAL A 256 -5.62 -8.75 14.42
C VAL A 256 -5.11 -10.19 14.22
N GLY A 257 -3.81 -10.34 13.98
CA GLY A 257 -3.15 -11.62 13.93
C GLY A 257 -3.40 -12.50 15.15
N SER A 258 -3.35 -11.92 16.35
CA SER A 258 -3.50 -12.63 17.62
C SER A 258 -4.89 -13.25 17.81
N GLN A 259 -5.93 -12.72 17.16
CA GLN A 259 -7.28 -13.29 17.23
C GLN A 259 -7.33 -14.74 16.70
N TYR A 260 -6.54 -15.05 15.66
CA TYR A 260 -6.46 -16.41 15.09
C TYR A 260 -5.87 -17.44 16.07
N ALA A 261 -5.04 -17.00 17.03
CA ALA A 261 -4.52 -17.87 18.07
C ALA A 261 -5.53 -18.09 19.21
N LEU A 262 -6.33 -17.08 19.54
CA LEU A 262 -7.28 -17.12 20.66
C LEU A 262 -8.60 -17.83 20.31
N MET A 263 -9.09 -17.64 19.07
CA MET A 263 -10.43 -18.02 18.66
C MET A 263 -10.71 -19.54 18.73
N PRO A 264 -9.79 -20.44 18.30
CA PRO A 264 -10.01 -21.89 18.43
C PRO A 264 -10.20 -22.31 19.89
N SER A 265 -9.40 -21.75 20.80
CA SER A 265 -9.50 -22.09 22.22
C SER A 265 -10.76 -21.54 22.87
N ALA A 266 -11.20 -20.35 22.48
CA ALA A 266 -12.44 -19.77 22.97
C ALA A 266 -13.65 -20.64 22.59
N ILE A 267 -13.64 -21.17 21.36
CA ILE A 267 -14.71 -22.01 20.82
C ILE A 267 -14.76 -23.36 21.53
N THR A 268 -13.61 -24.02 21.72
CA THR A 268 -13.57 -25.30 22.46
C THR A 268 -14.01 -25.12 23.91
N GLU A 269 -13.64 -24.01 24.54
CA GLU A 269 -14.11 -23.66 25.88
C GLU A 269 -15.62 -23.38 25.92
N ALA A 270 -16.20 -22.71 24.91
CA ALA A 270 -17.61 -22.36 24.92
C ALA A 270 -18.53 -23.52 24.54
N PHE A 271 -18.16 -24.30 23.52
CA PHE A 271 -19.02 -25.31 22.88
C PHE A 271 -18.59 -26.76 23.15
N GLY A 272 -17.39 -26.98 23.70
CA GLY A 272 -16.83 -28.30 23.95
C GLY A 272 -16.16 -28.92 22.71
N GLU A 273 -15.52 -30.08 22.90
CA GLU A 273 -14.60 -30.66 21.89
C GLU A 273 -15.29 -31.49 20.80
N ARG A 274 -16.50 -31.99 21.04
CA ARG A 274 -17.16 -33.01 20.19
C ARG A 274 -17.35 -32.59 18.73
N PHE A 275 -17.57 -31.29 18.47
CA PHE A 275 -17.74 -30.73 17.13
C PHE A 275 -16.86 -29.49 16.92
N ALA A 276 -15.77 -29.37 17.69
CA ALA A 276 -14.94 -28.17 17.70
C ALA A 276 -14.43 -27.79 16.31
N ALA A 277 -13.93 -28.75 15.52
CA ALA A 277 -13.38 -28.48 14.19
C ALA A 277 -14.40 -27.83 13.24
N ILE A 278 -15.65 -28.33 13.22
CA ILE A 278 -16.71 -27.78 12.36
C ILE A 278 -17.13 -26.39 12.85
N ILE A 279 -17.28 -26.20 14.18
CA ILE A 279 -17.67 -24.91 14.74
C ILE A 279 -16.57 -23.86 14.49
N ILE A 280 -15.30 -24.23 14.68
CA ILE A 280 -14.15 -23.37 14.36
C ILE A 280 -14.17 -22.99 12.87
N GLY A 281 -14.40 -23.95 11.97
CA GLY A 281 -14.56 -23.69 10.55
C GLY A 281 -15.68 -22.70 10.25
N LEU A 282 -16.85 -22.88 10.85
CA LEU A 282 -18.00 -21.96 10.67
C LEU A 282 -17.71 -20.55 11.18
N VAL A 283 -17.00 -20.41 12.31
CA VAL A 283 -16.61 -19.08 12.81
C VAL A 283 -15.62 -18.42 11.85
N TYR A 284 -14.63 -19.14 11.32
CA TYR A 284 -13.72 -18.57 10.32
C TYR A 284 -14.39 -18.29 8.97
N MET A 285 -15.49 -18.96 8.62
CA MET A 285 -16.27 -18.56 7.43
C MET A 285 -16.84 -17.14 7.56
N SER A 286 -17.11 -16.67 8.79
CA SER A 286 -17.55 -15.28 9.00
C SER A 286 -16.49 -14.25 8.59
N THR A 287 -15.19 -14.58 8.70
CA THR A 287 -14.12 -13.66 8.27
C THR A 287 -14.08 -13.56 6.74
N VAL A 288 -14.29 -14.67 6.03
CA VAL A 288 -14.37 -14.66 4.55
C VAL A 288 -15.52 -13.77 4.06
N ILE A 289 -16.69 -13.88 4.69
CA ILE A 289 -17.84 -13.04 4.37
C ILE A 289 -17.52 -11.57 4.67
N ALA A 290 -16.87 -11.29 5.81
CA ALA A 290 -16.45 -9.95 6.18
C ALA A 290 -15.41 -9.36 5.21
N ASP A 291 -14.47 -10.15 4.70
CA ASP A 291 -13.45 -9.70 3.74
C ASP A 291 -14.09 -9.31 2.40
N ILE A 292 -15.03 -10.14 1.91
CA ILE A 292 -15.78 -9.84 0.68
C ILE A 292 -16.63 -8.59 0.87
N ALA A 293 -17.44 -8.53 1.93
CA ALA A 293 -18.28 -7.39 2.23
C ALA A 293 -17.44 -6.11 2.43
N GLY A 294 -16.30 -6.23 3.11
CA GLY A 294 -15.35 -5.16 3.35
C GLY A 294 -14.72 -4.62 2.06
N ALA A 295 -14.41 -5.48 1.09
CA ALA A 295 -13.87 -5.06 -0.20
C ALA A 295 -14.88 -4.23 -1.03
N PHE A 296 -16.14 -4.64 -1.06
CA PHE A 296 -17.19 -3.86 -1.74
C PHE A 296 -17.54 -2.57 -0.97
N ALA A 297 -17.62 -2.66 0.36
CA ALA A 297 -17.91 -1.52 1.20
C ALA A 297 -16.79 -0.47 1.12
N SER A 298 -15.51 -0.89 1.10
CA SER A 298 -14.39 0.04 1.07
C SER A 298 -14.33 0.86 -0.22
N GLN A 299 -14.65 0.27 -1.37
CA GLN A 299 -14.75 0.99 -2.64
C GLN A 299 -15.81 2.10 -2.55
N HIS A 300 -17.04 1.75 -2.17
CA HIS A 300 -18.14 2.72 -2.12
C HIS A 300 -18.00 3.76 -0.99
N LEU A 301 -17.47 3.36 0.17
CA LEU A 301 -17.29 4.25 1.32
C LEU A 301 -16.14 5.23 1.11
N THR A 302 -15.07 4.83 0.40
CA THR A 302 -13.96 5.74 0.11
C THR A 302 -14.39 6.82 -0.88
N ASP A 303 -15.23 6.49 -1.86
CA ASP A 303 -15.78 7.44 -2.83
C ASP A 303 -16.72 8.48 -2.18
N THR A 304 -17.51 8.05 -1.19
CA THR A 304 -18.57 8.88 -0.58
C THR A 304 -18.12 9.66 0.65
N LEU A 305 -17.33 9.03 1.53
CA LEU A 305 -16.93 9.56 2.85
C LEU A 305 -15.44 9.86 2.95
N GLY A 306 -14.65 9.43 1.96
CA GLY A 306 -13.19 9.48 2.00
C GLY A 306 -12.58 8.53 3.05
N TRP A 307 -11.25 8.44 3.04
CA TRP A 307 -10.50 7.58 3.96
C TRP A 307 -10.77 7.88 5.43
N SER A 308 -10.89 9.16 5.81
CA SER A 308 -11.13 9.56 7.21
C SER A 308 -12.49 9.08 7.72
N GLY A 309 -13.54 9.18 6.89
CA GLY A 309 -14.87 8.71 7.24
C GLY A 309 -14.94 7.18 7.35
N MET A 310 -14.33 6.47 6.39
CA MET A 310 -14.26 5.01 6.43
C MET A 310 -13.50 4.50 7.67
N ILE A 311 -12.32 5.05 7.97
CA ILE A 311 -11.54 4.66 9.15
C ILE A 311 -12.32 4.98 10.44
N GLY A 312 -13.06 6.10 10.47
CA GLY A 312 -13.96 6.42 11.59
C GLY A 312 -15.03 5.36 11.82
N MET A 313 -15.67 4.86 10.75
CA MET A 313 -16.65 3.76 10.84
C MET A 313 -16.02 2.47 11.35
N VAL A 314 -14.82 2.11 10.85
CA VAL A 314 -14.07 0.94 11.36
C VAL A 314 -13.72 1.13 12.84
N GLY A 315 -13.37 2.35 13.26
CA GLY A 315 -13.12 2.70 14.67
C GLY A 315 -14.35 2.50 15.56
N ILE A 316 -15.55 2.83 15.08
CA ILE A 316 -16.82 2.57 15.80
C ILE A 316 -17.03 1.07 15.95
N CYS A 317 -16.83 0.28 14.90
CA CYS A 317 -16.93 -1.18 14.96
C CYS A 317 -15.92 -1.78 15.97
N ALA A 318 -14.68 -1.29 15.98
CA ALA A 318 -13.65 -1.71 16.94
C ALA A 318 -14.04 -1.35 18.38
N PHE A 319 -14.65 -0.18 18.61
CA PHE A 319 -15.15 0.20 19.92
C PHE A 319 -16.32 -0.69 20.39
N ILE A 320 -17.21 -1.08 19.47
CA ILE A 320 -18.28 -2.04 19.76
C ILE A 320 -17.68 -3.41 20.13
N ASP A 321 -16.67 -3.88 19.41
CA ASP A 321 -15.94 -5.12 19.74
C ASP A 321 -15.32 -5.07 21.15
N PHE A 322 -14.68 -3.96 21.49
CA PHE A 322 -14.16 -3.71 22.84
C PHE A 322 -15.28 -3.76 23.90
N LEU A 323 -16.41 -3.11 23.67
CA LEU A 323 -17.55 -3.12 24.58
C LEU A 323 -18.13 -4.52 24.77
N ILE A 324 -18.31 -5.28 23.68
CA ILE A 324 -18.79 -6.67 23.74
C ILE A 324 -17.82 -7.54 24.54
N THR A 325 -16.52 -7.39 24.29
CA THR A 325 -15.46 -8.12 25.00
C THR A 325 -15.44 -7.76 26.49
N PHE A 326 -15.68 -6.49 26.83
CA PHE A 326 -15.79 -6.03 28.21
C PHE A 326 -16.99 -6.65 28.95
N LEU A 327 -18.14 -6.79 28.27
CA LEU A 327 -19.35 -7.40 28.83
C LEU A 327 -19.26 -8.93 28.95
N LEU A 328 -18.31 -9.56 28.28
CA LEU A 328 -18.15 -11.01 28.28
C LEU A 328 -17.85 -11.54 29.70
N PRO A 329 -18.55 -12.58 30.20
CA PRO A 329 -18.36 -13.06 31.56
C PRO A 329 -17.02 -13.79 31.74
N ASN A 330 -16.28 -13.49 32.82
CA ASN A 330 -14.92 -14.01 33.08
C ASN A 330 -14.85 -15.53 33.35
N ASN A 331 -15.98 -16.18 33.60
CA ASN A 331 -16.06 -17.49 34.26
C ASN A 331 -16.47 -18.67 33.35
N GLN A 332 -16.21 -18.62 32.04
CA GLN A 332 -16.60 -19.75 31.15
C GLN A 332 -15.94 -21.07 31.56
N HIS A 333 -14.66 -21.06 31.93
CA HIS A 333 -13.92 -22.25 32.39
C HIS A 333 -14.54 -22.90 33.66
N LEU A 334 -15.01 -22.10 34.63
CA LEU A 334 -15.68 -22.64 35.84
C LEU A 334 -17.07 -23.23 35.53
N LYS A 335 -17.80 -22.67 34.56
CA LYS A 335 -19.13 -23.18 34.18
C LYS A 335 -19.01 -24.52 33.45
N LEU A 336 -18.02 -24.71 32.57
CA LEU A 336 -17.78 -26.02 31.95
C LEU A 336 -17.28 -27.06 32.95
N LYS A 337 -16.32 -26.72 33.82
CA LYS A 337 -15.83 -27.64 34.85
C LYS A 337 -16.96 -28.09 35.78
N LYS A 338 -17.85 -27.17 36.21
CA LYS A 338 -19.06 -27.52 36.97
C LYS A 338 -20.06 -28.37 36.18
N ARG A 339 -20.25 -28.11 34.88
CA ARG A 339 -21.16 -28.90 34.02
C ARG A 339 -20.62 -30.31 33.74
N LEU A 340 -19.32 -30.47 33.51
CA LEU A 340 -18.67 -31.77 33.31
C LEU A 340 -18.71 -32.60 34.58
N VAL A 341 -18.30 -32.02 35.72
CA VAL A 341 -18.42 -32.67 37.05
C VAL A 341 -19.87 -33.07 37.34
N ASN A 342 -20.85 -32.21 37.07
CA ASN A 342 -22.25 -32.56 37.26
C ASN A 342 -22.74 -33.64 36.29
N ARG A 343 -22.21 -33.71 35.05
CA ARG A 343 -22.55 -34.75 34.08
C ARG A 343 -21.95 -36.10 34.47
N ASP A 344 -20.71 -36.12 34.97
CA ASP A 344 -20.05 -37.30 35.48
C ASP A 344 -20.75 -37.85 36.73
N ILE A 345 -21.12 -36.96 37.67
CA ILE A 345 -21.94 -37.31 38.85
C ILE A 345 -23.31 -37.86 38.43
N LYS A 346 -23.96 -37.27 37.41
CA LYS A 346 -25.26 -37.75 36.91
C LYS A 346 -25.13 -39.11 36.22
N SER A 347 -24.05 -39.34 35.47
CA SER A 347 -23.77 -40.63 34.82
C SER A 347 -23.43 -41.74 35.83
N MET A 348 -22.73 -41.41 36.91
CA MET A 348 -22.48 -42.31 38.04
C MET A 348 -23.77 -42.66 38.78
N LYS A 349 -24.68 -41.68 39.00
CA LYS A 349 -25.98 -41.92 39.63
C LYS A 349 -26.92 -42.77 38.76
N THR A 350 -26.90 -42.63 37.44
CA THR A 350 -27.68 -43.50 36.54
C THR A 350 -27.11 -44.91 36.44
N LYS A 351 -25.79 -45.09 36.56
CA LYS A 351 -25.16 -46.42 36.54
C LYS A 351 -25.32 -47.20 37.86
N THR A 352 -25.55 -46.52 38.98
CA THR A 352 -25.69 -47.17 40.31
C THR A 352 -27.11 -47.62 40.63
N CYS A 353 -28.10 -47.39 39.75
CA CYS A 353 -29.49 -47.78 39.99
C CYS A 353 -29.99 -49.02 39.22
N ASP A 354 -29.18 -49.63 38.34
CA ASP A 354 -29.64 -50.74 37.47
C ASP A 354 -28.91 -52.08 37.66
N GLU A 355 -28.15 -52.28 38.73
CA GLU A 355 -27.59 -53.62 39.04
C GLU A 355 -28.53 -54.41 39.96
N LYS A 356 -29.48 -55.14 39.36
CA LYS A 356 -30.08 -56.35 39.94
C LYS A 356 -29.43 -57.61 39.32
N PRO A 357 -29.35 -58.72 40.08
CA PRO A 357 -28.40 -59.79 39.80
C PRO A 357 -28.94 -60.74 38.74
N CYS A 358 -28.13 -61.06 37.73
CA CYS A 358 -28.35 -62.22 36.87
C CYS A 358 -27.13 -63.13 36.91
N ALA A 359 -27.41 -64.39 37.24
CA ALA A 359 -26.47 -65.47 37.39
C ALA A 359 -25.98 -66.03 36.03
N ILE A 360 -24.90 -66.83 36.12
CA ILE A 360 -24.39 -67.83 35.17
C ILE A 360 -23.50 -67.28 34.04
N GLY A 361 -22.23 -67.69 34.06
CA GLY A 361 -21.31 -67.53 32.92
C GLY A 361 -19.84 -67.56 33.30
N VAL A 362 -19.30 -68.77 33.44
CA VAL A 362 -17.90 -69.11 33.73
C VAL A 362 -16.93 -68.44 32.74
N TYR A 363 -15.94 -67.68 33.24
CA TYR A 363 -14.55 -67.76 32.75
C TYR A 363 -13.58 -67.55 33.92
N THR A 364 -12.90 -68.65 34.25
CA THR A 364 -11.78 -68.73 35.19
C THR A 364 -10.55 -68.01 34.64
N CYS A 365 -9.94 -67.15 35.45
CA CYS A 365 -8.49 -66.96 35.38
C CYS A 365 -7.94 -67.11 36.79
N ASN A 366 -7.28 -68.24 36.99
CA ASN A 366 -6.74 -68.70 38.26
C ASN A 366 -5.24 -68.41 38.27
N THR A 367 -4.80 -67.47 39.10
CA THR A 367 -3.43 -67.41 39.60
C THR A 367 -3.43 -66.93 41.06
N ASN A 368 -3.68 -67.86 41.97
CA ASN A 368 -3.30 -67.73 43.36
C ASN A 368 -1.77 -67.78 43.47
N THR A 369 -1.14 -66.78 44.09
CA THR A 369 -0.30 -67.00 45.30
C THR A 369 0.13 -65.69 46.00
N THR A 370 -0.16 -65.65 47.30
CA THR A 370 0.57 -65.02 48.43
C THR A 370 0.65 -63.49 48.61
N ALA A 371 -0.27 -62.99 49.43
CA ALA A 371 -0.10 -62.37 50.76
C ALA A 371 1.10 -61.44 51.10
N ASN A 372 0.74 -60.34 51.79
CA ASN A 372 1.53 -59.45 52.66
C ASN A 372 2.49 -58.48 51.91
N THR A 373 2.61 -57.18 52.17
CA THR A 373 2.69 -56.46 53.45
C THR A 373 2.60 -54.94 53.19
N MET A 374 2.16 -54.16 54.18
CA MET A 374 2.21 -52.69 54.22
C MET A 374 3.62 -52.12 54.00
N THR A 375 3.77 -50.96 53.34
CA THR A 375 4.27 -49.66 53.90
C THR A 375 4.86 -48.70 52.84
N THR A 376 4.40 -47.43 52.91
CA THR A 376 5.10 -46.15 52.61
C THR A 376 6.07 -46.00 51.43
N ARG A 377 5.76 -45.08 50.49
CA ARG A 377 6.50 -43.82 50.25
C ARG A 377 6.07 -43.07 48.97
N ARG A 378 5.97 -41.74 49.14
CA ARG A 378 6.25 -40.65 48.17
C ARG A 378 5.64 -40.72 46.77
N THR A 379 4.63 -39.89 46.54
CA THR A 379 4.19 -39.43 45.22
C THR A 379 5.20 -38.43 44.65
N SER A 380 6.13 -38.91 43.83
CA SER A 380 6.87 -38.11 42.87
C SER A 380 6.17 -38.17 41.50
N ILE A 381 5.91 -37.00 40.94
CA ILE A 381 5.39 -36.73 39.59
C ILE A 381 6.22 -37.44 38.52
N PRO A 382 5.62 -37.97 37.44
CA PRO A 382 6.28 -38.06 36.14
C PRO A 382 5.62 -37.15 35.10
N LYS A 383 6.46 -36.41 34.38
CA LYS A 383 6.19 -35.64 33.15
C LYS A 383 6.11 -36.59 31.92
N PRO A 384 5.62 -36.12 30.76
CA PRO A 384 4.93 -36.93 29.76
C PRO A 384 5.88 -37.64 28.78
N SER A 385 5.52 -38.85 28.37
CA SER A 385 6.17 -39.56 27.25
C SER A 385 5.46 -39.26 25.93
N LEU A 386 6.29 -38.86 24.97
CA LEU A 386 6.04 -38.57 23.57
C LEU A 386 5.36 -39.72 22.79
N PHE A 387 4.62 -39.31 21.75
CA PHE A 387 4.33 -40.00 20.48
C PHE A 387 3.91 -41.49 20.52
N ARG A 388 2.64 -41.75 20.19
CA ARG A 388 2.27 -42.92 19.39
C ARG A 388 1.36 -42.50 18.24
N THR A 389 1.92 -42.59 17.05
CA THR A 389 1.24 -42.67 15.76
C THR A 389 0.34 -43.91 15.73
N CYS A 390 -0.91 -43.74 15.32
CA CYS A 390 -1.79 -44.85 14.97
C CYS A 390 -1.74 -45.04 13.45
N ASP A 391 -0.97 -46.03 13.02
CA ASP A 391 -1.09 -46.63 11.69
C ASP A 391 -2.38 -47.46 11.65
N TYR A 392 -3.23 -47.22 10.65
CA TYR A 392 -4.36 -48.08 10.30
C TYR A 392 -4.09 -48.69 8.92
N ILE A 393 -3.61 -49.93 8.93
CA ILE A 393 -3.59 -50.95 7.87
C ILE A 393 -3.86 -52.25 8.67
N THR A 394 -4.88 -53.09 8.45
CA THR A 394 -5.15 -53.94 7.27
C THR A 394 -6.56 -54.58 7.35
N GLU A 395 -7.15 -54.80 6.16
CA GLU A 395 -7.86 -56.00 5.65
C GLU A 395 -9.02 -56.69 6.42
N ALA A 396 -10.17 -56.78 5.76
CA ALA A 396 -10.75 -58.03 5.23
C ALA A 396 -11.68 -57.72 4.04
#